data_AF-A0A5A7WY74-F1
#
_entry.id   AF-A0A5A7WY74-F1
#
_cell.length_a   1.000
_cell.length_b   1.000
_cell.length_c   1.000
_cell.angle_alpha   90.00
_cell.angle_beta   90.00
_cell.angle_gamma   90.00
#
_symmetry.space_group_name_H-M   'P 1'
#
loop_
_entity.id
_entity.type
_entity.pdbx_description
1 polymer ?
#
loop_
_entity_poly.entity_id
_entity_poly.type
_entity_poly.pdbx_seq_one_letter_code
_entity_poly.pdbx_strand_id
1 'polypeptide(L)'
;MRFTPSLRSPLRSTPSLRSPLRFTPSLRSPLRFTPSLRSPLSPQAYLATTGRILRQLAGDHRSVAMILVVPSVVITLMYFMFENVPHLPGTPSPFNNACLIMLGVFPLIIMFLITSITMQRERVSGTLERILTTPLRRLDLLASYGTAFSIAAAAQASLACVVAFWLLGFETAGNPMLVFAIAIINAVLGVGLGLLCSAFARTEFQAVQFMPVVIVPQLLLCGIIVPRDLLPEWLQWISNAMPASYALEALRQVGANTDLTGTAARDIGIVVAFAVVAMCLAAATLPRRTP
;
A
#
# COMPACT_ATOMS: atom_id res chain seq x y z
N MET A 1 -77.86 -48.66 -11.64
CA MET A 1 -77.05 -48.94 -10.43
C MET A 1 -77.61 -48.04 -9.32
N ARG A 2 -78.58 -48.51 -8.52
CA ARG A 2 -78.52 -49.34 -7.30
C ARG A 2 -78.38 -48.50 -6.00
N PHE A 3 -79.48 -48.50 -5.24
CA PHE A 3 -79.66 -48.47 -3.77
C PHE A 3 -79.46 -47.17 -2.94
N THR A 4 -80.59 -46.59 -2.50
CA THR A 4 -80.89 -46.16 -1.11
C THR A 4 -80.83 -47.35 -0.13
N PRO A 5 -80.67 -47.24 1.23
CA PRO A 5 -81.46 -46.36 2.13
C PRO A 5 -80.90 -45.98 3.55
N SER A 6 -81.74 -45.25 4.29
CA SER A 6 -82.12 -45.35 5.74
C SER A 6 -81.26 -44.79 6.91
N LEU A 7 -81.89 -43.85 7.62
CA LEU A 7 -82.17 -43.73 9.08
C LEU A 7 -81.05 -43.94 10.13
N ARG A 8 -80.81 -42.91 10.97
CA ARG A 8 -81.11 -42.84 12.43
C ARG A 8 -80.43 -41.64 13.12
N SER A 9 -81.19 -40.83 13.85
CA SER A 9 -80.75 -40.05 15.04
C SER A 9 -80.72 -40.97 16.28
N PRO A 10 -80.36 -40.59 17.54
CA PRO A 10 -79.99 -39.28 18.13
C PRO A 10 -78.85 -39.36 19.23
N LEU A 11 -78.68 -38.28 20.01
CA LEU A 11 -78.16 -38.19 21.40
C LEU A 11 -76.64 -38.08 21.70
N ARG A 12 -76.28 -36.86 22.15
CA ARG A 12 -75.69 -36.52 23.47
C ARG A 12 -74.47 -37.32 23.95
N SER A 13 -73.30 -36.68 23.96
CA SER A 13 -72.32 -36.79 25.04
C SER A 13 -71.39 -35.56 25.09
N THR A 14 -71.56 -34.75 26.13
CA THR A 14 -70.54 -33.84 26.63
C THR A 14 -69.38 -34.63 27.22
N PRO A 15 -68.14 -34.12 27.10
CA PRO A 15 -67.26 -34.12 28.25
C PRO A 15 -66.66 -32.72 28.49
N SER A 16 -67.02 -32.16 29.64
CA SER A 16 -66.17 -31.25 30.39
C SER A 16 -64.82 -31.92 30.69
N LEU A 17 -63.68 -31.24 30.51
CA LEU A 17 -62.60 -31.21 31.52
C LEU A 17 -61.43 -30.30 31.09
N ARG A 18 -61.25 -29.23 31.87
CA ARG A 18 -60.00 -28.71 32.49
C ARG A 18 -58.84 -28.12 31.67
N SER A 19 -58.59 -26.85 32.04
CA SER A 19 -57.33 -26.10 32.20
C SER A 19 -56.51 -25.70 30.96
N PRO A 20 -56.43 -24.40 30.63
CA PRO A 20 -55.32 -23.89 29.85
C PRO A 20 -54.07 -23.78 30.74
N LEU A 21 -53.03 -24.52 30.39
CA LEU A 21 -51.68 -24.33 30.92
C LEU A 21 -51.29 -22.86 30.72
N ARG A 22 -51.09 -22.13 31.83
CA ARG A 22 -50.45 -20.82 31.83
C ARG A 22 -49.05 -20.98 31.26
N PHE A 23 -48.85 -20.53 30.03
CA PHE A 23 -47.53 -20.18 29.52
C PHE A 23 -47.02 -18.99 30.36
N THR A 24 -46.10 -19.25 31.29
CA THR A 24 -45.23 -18.22 31.86
C THR A 24 -44.20 -17.87 30.80
N PRO A 25 -44.20 -16.65 30.22
CA PRO A 25 -43.09 -16.22 29.39
C PRO A 25 -41.90 -16.00 30.32
N SER A 26 -40.91 -16.88 30.25
CA SER A 26 -39.61 -16.61 30.86
C SER A 26 -39.05 -15.36 30.21
N LEU A 27 -38.95 -14.26 30.98
CA LEU A 27 -38.20 -13.07 30.58
C LEU A 27 -36.74 -13.49 30.35
N ARG A 28 -36.39 -13.80 29.11
CA ARG A 28 -34.99 -13.71 28.68
C ARG A 28 -34.67 -12.23 28.64
N SER A 29 -33.93 -11.79 29.66
CA SER A 29 -33.27 -10.50 29.67
C SER A 29 -32.55 -10.30 28.32
N PRO A 30 -32.81 -9.21 27.58
CA PRO A 30 -31.96 -8.88 26.47
C PRO A 30 -30.60 -8.52 27.08
N LEU A 31 -29.61 -9.39 26.87
CA LEU A 31 -28.21 -9.04 27.08
C LEU A 31 -27.96 -7.77 26.27
N ARG A 32 -27.97 -6.63 26.95
CA ARG A 32 -27.51 -5.35 26.40
C ARG A 32 -26.04 -5.58 26.08
N PHE A 33 -25.73 -5.79 24.81
CA PHE A 33 -24.40 -5.55 24.28
C PHE A 33 -24.09 -4.08 24.51
N THR A 34 -23.53 -3.75 25.67
CA THR A 34 -22.84 -2.49 25.86
C THR A 34 -21.66 -2.52 24.89
N PRO A 35 -21.60 -1.62 23.88
CA PRO A 35 -20.45 -1.53 23.03
C PRO A 35 -19.31 -1.04 23.94
N SER A 36 -18.42 -1.96 24.32
CA SER A 36 -17.23 -1.59 25.08
C SER A 36 -16.50 -0.52 24.28
N LEU A 37 -16.21 0.60 24.95
CA LEU A 37 -15.36 1.64 24.40
C LEU A 37 -14.06 0.98 23.95
N ARG A 38 -13.81 1.00 22.63
CA ARG A 38 -12.70 0.31 21.99
C ARG A 38 -11.38 0.84 22.56
N SER A 39 -10.71 0.05 23.38
CA SER A 39 -9.35 0.35 23.86
C SER A 39 -8.39 0.48 22.67
N PRO A 40 -7.34 1.31 22.76
CA PRO A 40 -6.27 1.31 21.78
C PRO A 40 -5.69 -0.10 21.64
N LEU A 41 -5.22 -0.42 20.44
CA LEU A 41 -4.58 -1.68 20.11
C LEU A 41 -3.49 -2.01 21.15
N SER A 42 -3.49 -3.24 21.68
CA SER A 42 -2.31 -3.71 22.40
C SER A 42 -1.14 -3.83 21.42
N PRO A 43 0.09 -3.41 21.78
CA PRO A 43 1.25 -3.48 20.90
C PRO A 43 1.48 -4.89 20.33
N GLN A 44 1.15 -5.91 21.10
CA GLN A 44 1.26 -7.32 20.71
C GLN A 44 0.31 -7.67 19.55
N ALA A 45 -0.94 -7.19 19.56
CA ALA A 45 -1.90 -7.45 18.50
C ALA A 45 -1.54 -6.71 17.19
N TYR A 46 -0.96 -5.51 17.31
CA TYR A 46 -0.39 -4.79 16.17
C TYR A 46 0.71 -5.61 15.49
N LEU A 47 1.73 -6.01 16.26
CA LEU A 47 2.87 -6.77 15.75
C LEU A 47 2.46 -8.13 15.19
N ALA A 48 1.51 -8.82 15.83
CA ALA A 48 0.98 -10.08 15.33
C ALA A 48 0.28 -9.91 13.97
N THR A 49 -0.48 -8.84 13.80
CA THR A 49 -1.20 -8.55 12.53
C THR A 49 -0.23 -8.16 11.43
N THR A 50 0.72 -7.27 11.71
CA THR A 50 1.79 -6.89 10.78
C THR A 50 2.62 -8.11 10.36
N GLY A 51 3.02 -8.95 11.33
CA GLY A 51 3.78 -10.18 11.06
C GLY A 51 3.00 -11.24 10.29
N ARG A 52 1.67 -11.27 10.41
CA ARG A 52 0.79 -12.11 9.57
C ARG A 52 0.79 -11.60 8.12
N ILE A 53 0.62 -10.30 7.91
CA ILE A 53 0.61 -9.68 6.57
C ILE A 53 1.96 -9.87 5.88
N LEU A 54 3.07 -9.69 6.60
CA LEU A 54 4.41 -9.94 6.07
C LEU A 54 4.59 -11.39 5.63
N ARG A 55 4.15 -12.36 6.43
CA ARG A 55 4.21 -13.79 6.06
C ARG A 55 3.33 -14.12 4.87
N GLN A 56 2.15 -13.51 4.76
CA GLN A 56 1.27 -13.66 3.61
C GLN A 56 1.92 -13.09 2.35
N LEU A 57 2.53 -11.90 2.43
CA LEU A 57 3.25 -11.29 1.32
C LEU A 57 4.48 -12.14 0.93
N ALA A 58 5.24 -12.61 1.91
CA ALA A 58 6.41 -13.46 1.68
C ALA A 58 6.05 -14.83 1.09
N GLY A 59 4.89 -15.38 1.43
CA GLY A 59 4.37 -16.63 0.87
C GLY A 59 3.86 -16.51 -0.56
N ASP A 60 3.49 -15.30 -1.01
CA ASP A 60 3.18 -15.05 -2.42
C ASP A 60 4.47 -14.86 -3.23
N HIS A 61 5.05 -15.98 -3.63
CA HIS A 61 6.31 -16.02 -4.39
C HIS A 61 6.28 -15.15 -5.64
N ARG A 62 5.12 -14.99 -6.29
CA ARG A 62 5.00 -14.15 -7.49
C ARG A 62 5.19 -12.68 -7.12
N SER A 63 4.51 -12.23 -6.06
CA SER A 63 4.64 -10.88 -5.55
C SER A 63 6.06 -10.60 -5.07
N VAL A 64 6.66 -11.48 -4.28
CA VAL A 64 8.05 -11.32 -3.80
C VAL A 64 9.04 -11.28 -4.96
N ALA A 65 8.92 -12.19 -5.92
CA ALA A 65 9.78 -12.20 -7.10
C ALA A 65 9.61 -10.91 -7.90
N MET A 66 8.39 -10.44 -8.13
CA MET A 66 8.16 -9.16 -8.82
C MET A 66 8.74 -7.97 -8.05
N ILE A 67 8.62 -7.94 -6.72
CA ILE A 67 9.15 -6.87 -5.86
C ILE A 67 10.68 -6.81 -5.92
N LEU A 68 11.35 -7.96 -5.79
CA LEU A 68 12.80 -8.01 -5.57
C LEU A 68 13.58 -8.18 -6.88
N VAL A 69 13.09 -9.02 -7.79
CA VAL A 69 13.81 -9.40 -9.00
C VAL A 69 13.67 -8.32 -10.06
N VAL A 70 12.49 -7.75 -10.26
CA VAL A 70 12.26 -6.79 -11.35
C VAL A 70 13.15 -5.55 -11.24
N PRO A 71 13.22 -4.83 -10.10
CA PRO A 71 14.12 -3.68 -9.98
C PRO A 71 15.58 -4.05 -10.24
N SER A 72 16.02 -5.18 -9.68
CA SER A 72 17.40 -5.68 -9.82
C SER A 72 17.73 -6.01 -11.28
N VAL A 73 16.84 -6.74 -11.97
CA VAL A 73 17.00 -7.09 -13.39
C VAL A 73 17.04 -5.84 -14.26
N VAL A 74 16.19 -4.86 -13.99
CA VAL A 74 16.15 -3.62 -14.77
C VAL A 74 17.44 -2.82 -14.59
N ILE A 75 17.96 -2.69 -13.36
CA ILE A 75 19.24 -1.99 -13.11
C ILE A 75 20.39 -2.75 -13.79
N THR A 76 20.42 -4.08 -13.71
CA THR A 76 21.44 -4.91 -14.39
C THR A 76 21.36 -4.80 -15.91
N LEU A 77 20.15 -4.79 -16.49
CA LEU A 77 19.97 -4.58 -17.92
C LEU A 77 20.47 -3.20 -18.34
N MET A 78 20.23 -2.20 -17.50
CA MET A 78 20.70 -0.84 -17.74
C MET A 78 22.23 -0.73 -17.64
N TYR A 79 22.86 -1.47 -16.74
CA TYR A 79 24.32 -1.62 -16.69
C TYR A 79 24.86 -2.09 -18.05
N PHE A 80 24.36 -3.22 -18.56
CA PHE A 80 24.78 -3.74 -19.87
C PHE A 80 24.48 -2.79 -21.04
N MET A 81 23.41 -2.00 -20.93
CA MET A 81 23.06 -1.00 -21.95
C MET A 81 24.08 0.14 -22.01
N PHE A 82 24.67 0.53 -20.88
CA PHE A 82 25.57 1.70 -20.79
C PHE A 82 27.05 1.37 -20.61
N GLU A 83 27.42 0.12 -20.32
CA GLU A 83 28.80 -0.32 -20.03
C GLU A 83 29.79 0.10 -21.12
N ASN A 84 29.38 0.04 -22.39
CA ASN A 84 30.25 0.35 -23.54
C ASN A 84 30.01 1.74 -24.14
N VAL A 85 29.23 2.60 -23.47
CA VAL A 85 28.92 3.94 -23.99
C VAL A 85 30.09 4.88 -23.69
N PRO A 86 30.74 5.46 -24.72
CA PRO A 86 31.82 6.41 -24.52
C PRO A 86 31.32 7.66 -23.79
N HIS A 87 32.09 8.13 -22.82
CA HIS A 87 31.80 9.35 -22.06
C HIS A 87 33.08 10.15 -21.86
N LEU A 88 32.93 11.47 -21.64
CA LEU A 88 34.09 12.34 -21.46
C LEU A 88 34.87 11.95 -20.19
N PRO A 89 36.21 11.90 -20.23
CA PRO A 89 37.02 11.70 -19.04
C PRO A 89 36.69 12.75 -17.98
N GLY A 90 36.37 12.31 -16.75
CA GLY A 90 36.00 13.19 -15.63
C GLY A 90 34.51 13.51 -15.52
N THR A 91 33.66 13.02 -16.44
CA THR A 91 32.19 13.07 -16.27
C THR A 91 31.68 11.76 -15.65
N PRO A 92 30.62 11.78 -14.83
CA PRO A 92 30.05 10.55 -14.28
C PRO A 92 29.59 9.64 -15.41
N SER A 93 29.77 8.33 -15.24
CA SER A 93 29.37 7.36 -16.26
C SER A 93 27.87 7.51 -16.58
N PRO A 94 27.45 7.27 -17.84
CA PRO A 94 26.03 7.27 -18.21
C PRO A 94 25.21 6.28 -17.35
N PHE A 95 25.83 5.14 -17.00
CA PHE A 95 25.27 4.18 -16.06
C PHE A 95 24.99 4.81 -14.69
N ASN A 96 25.95 5.51 -14.08
CA ASN A 96 25.77 6.08 -12.74
C ASN A 96 24.62 7.10 -12.72
N ASN A 97 24.55 7.98 -13.72
CA ASN A 97 23.45 8.95 -13.82
C ASN A 97 22.08 8.27 -13.93
N ALA A 98 21.95 7.27 -14.81
CA ALA A 98 20.68 6.59 -15.02
C ALA A 98 20.32 5.64 -13.85
N CYS A 99 21.31 5.03 -13.20
CA CYS A 99 21.14 4.13 -12.06
C CYS A 99 20.60 4.90 -10.85
N LEU A 100 21.13 6.10 -10.60
CA LEU A 100 20.66 6.99 -9.56
C LEU A 100 19.18 7.37 -9.75
N ILE A 101 18.78 7.68 -10.99
CA ILE A 101 17.36 7.94 -11.32
C ILE A 101 16.50 6.68 -11.07
N MET A 102 16.98 5.51 -11.47
CA MET A 102 16.26 4.26 -11.29
C MET A 102 16.06 3.90 -9.83
N LEU A 103 17.08 4.07 -8.99
CA LEU A 103 17.00 3.82 -7.54
C LEU A 103 15.97 4.72 -6.85
N GLY A 104 15.77 5.94 -7.36
CA GLY A 104 14.67 6.80 -6.93
C GLY A 104 13.33 6.30 -7.44
N VAL A 105 13.19 6.09 -8.74
CA VAL A 105 11.89 5.93 -9.39
C VAL A 105 11.31 4.52 -9.27
N PHE A 106 12.08 3.49 -9.58
CA PHE A 106 11.53 2.13 -9.73
C PHE A 106 10.91 1.58 -8.45
N PRO A 107 11.57 1.65 -7.28
CA PRO A 107 10.97 1.17 -6.02
C PRO A 107 9.65 1.87 -5.69
N LEU A 108 9.52 3.17 -6.00
CA LEU A 108 8.28 3.92 -5.83
C LEU A 108 7.17 3.35 -6.71
N ILE A 109 7.43 3.11 -8.00
CA ILE A 109 6.44 2.60 -8.95
C ILE A 109 5.97 1.19 -8.56
N ILE A 110 6.91 0.31 -8.25
CA ILE A 110 6.62 -1.08 -7.91
C ILE A 110 5.80 -1.13 -6.62
N MET A 111 6.19 -0.39 -5.58
CA MET A 111 5.42 -0.36 -4.34
C MET A 111 4.09 0.33 -4.47
N PHE A 112 3.97 1.38 -5.27
CA PHE A 112 2.67 1.97 -5.61
C PHE A 112 1.73 0.91 -6.18
N LEU A 113 2.18 0.19 -7.21
CA LEU A 113 1.35 -0.75 -7.94
C LEU A 113 0.96 -1.95 -7.06
N ILE A 114 1.95 -2.57 -6.41
CA ILE A 114 1.75 -3.78 -5.62
C ILE A 114 0.90 -3.49 -4.40
N THR A 115 1.16 -2.38 -3.71
CA THR A 115 0.34 -1.98 -2.57
C THR A 115 -1.10 -1.68 -2.99
N SER A 116 -1.29 -0.96 -4.10
CA SER A 116 -2.62 -0.63 -4.59
C SER A 116 -3.42 -1.87 -4.98
N ILE A 117 -2.81 -2.81 -5.72
CA ILE A 117 -3.46 -4.05 -6.16
C ILE A 117 -3.75 -4.97 -4.98
N THR A 118 -2.76 -5.17 -4.10
CA THR A 118 -2.89 -6.12 -2.97
C THR A 118 -3.95 -5.63 -1.99
N MET A 119 -3.95 -4.33 -1.66
CA MET A 119 -4.96 -3.76 -0.79
C MET A 119 -6.35 -3.79 -1.44
N GLN A 120 -6.43 -3.56 -2.75
CA GLN A 120 -7.69 -3.69 -3.47
C GLN A 120 -8.23 -5.12 -3.44
N ARG A 121 -7.38 -6.12 -3.68
CA ARG A 121 -7.73 -7.54 -3.59
C ARG A 121 -8.25 -7.88 -2.19
N GLU A 122 -7.55 -7.45 -1.14
CA GLU A 122 -7.93 -7.72 0.24
C GLU A 122 -9.30 -7.13 0.63
N ARG A 123 -9.63 -5.96 0.07
CA ARG A 123 -10.95 -5.33 0.24
C ARG A 123 -12.05 -6.11 -0.48
N VAL A 124 -11.81 -6.52 -1.73
CA VAL A 124 -12.82 -7.20 -2.56
C VAL A 124 -13.03 -8.66 -2.13
N SER A 125 -11.98 -9.35 -1.68
CA SER A 125 -12.07 -10.73 -1.18
C SER A 125 -12.83 -10.88 0.14
N GLY A 126 -13.26 -9.77 0.78
CA GLY A 126 -13.97 -9.79 2.06
C GLY A 126 -13.10 -10.16 3.26
N THR A 127 -11.79 -10.40 3.07
CA THR A 127 -10.85 -10.67 4.17
C THR A 127 -10.81 -9.50 5.13
N LEU A 128 -10.82 -8.27 4.60
CA LEU A 128 -10.87 -7.07 5.42
C LEU A 128 -12.14 -7.02 6.28
N GLU A 129 -13.29 -7.40 5.73
CA GLU A 129 -14.56 -7.46 6.49
C GLU A 129 -14.54 -8.53 7.57
N ARG A 130 -14.01 -9.72 7.25
CA ARG A 130 -13.85 -10.81 8.21
C ARG A 130 -12.89 -10.46 9.35
N ILE A 131 -11.86 -9.66 9.09
CA ILE A 131 -10.96 -9.16 10.15
C ILE A 131 -11.64 -8.03 10.94
N LEU A 132 -12.48 -7.21 10.31
CA LEU A 132 -13.22 -6.14 10.99
C LEU A 132 -14.34 -6.63 11.92
N THR A 133 -14.70 -7.91 11.87
CA THR A 133 -15.55 -8.54 12.90
C THR A 133 -14.77 -8.90 14.17
N THR A 134 -13.43 -8.91 14.12
CA THR A 134 -12.57 -8.98 15.30
C THR A 134 -12.47 -7.58 15.95
N PRO A 135 -12.10 -7.44 17.24
CA PRO A 135 -12.11 -6.16 17.95
C PRO A 135 -11.07 -5.12 17.45
N LEU A 136 -10.41 -5.35 16.31
CA LEU A 136 -9.43 -4.45 15.71
C LEU A 136 -10.12 -3.23 15.05
N ARG A 137 -9.55 -2.03 15.23
CA ARG A 137 -10.04 -0.83 14.54
C ARG A 137 -9.55 -0.85 13.07
N ARG A 138 -10.27 -0.16 12.18
CA ARG A 138 -9.86 -0.02 10.77
C ARG A 138 -8.51 0.67 10.60
N LEU A 139 -8.28 1.72 11.39
CA LEU A 139 -7.03 2.48 11.40
C LEU A 139 -5.85 1.61 11.82
N ASP A 140 -6.08 0.76 12.82
CA ASP A 140 -5.12 -0.20 13.35
C ASP A 140 -4.71 -1.22 12.29
N LEU A 141 -5.67 -1.74 11.51
CA LEU A 141 -5.39 -2.63 10.38
C LEU A 141 -4.62 -1.93 9.27
N LEU A 142 -5.02 -0.72 8.90
CA LEU A 142 -4.35 0.01 7.83
C LEU A 142 -2.92 0.40 8.22
N ALA A 143 -2.69 0.74 9.48
CA ALA A 143 -1.35 0.96 10.03
C ALA A 143 -0.49 -0.32 9.93
N SER A 144 -1.07 -1.49 10.23
CA SER A 144 -0.38 -2.78 10.05
C SER A 144 -0.05 -3.08 8.59
N TYR A 145 -0.97 -2.83 7.64
CA TYR A 145 -0.69 -2.97 6.20
C TYR A 145 0.38 -1.98 5.74
N GLY A 146 0.25 -0.71 6.10
CA GLY A 146 1.22 0.33 5.77
C GLY A 146 2.62 -0.02 6.28
N THR A 147 2.72 -0.53 7.50
CA THR A 147 4.00 -0.95 8.07
C THR A 147 4.55 -2.22 7.40
N ALA A 148 3.72 -3.23 7.17
CA ALA A 148 4.14 -4.45 6.49
C ALA A 148 4.66 -4.17 5.07
N PHE A 149 3.93 -3.37 4.30
CA PHE A 149 4.38 -2.96 2.97
C PHE A 149 5.59 -2.04 3.02
N SER A 150 5.73 -1.18 4.03
CA SER A 150 6.94 -0.34 4.19
C SER A 150 8.18 -1.17 4.50
N ILE A 151 8.05 -2.25 5.26
CA ILE A 151 9.15 -3.20 5.48
C ILE A 151 9.55 -3.89 4.17
N ALA A 152 8.56 -4.29 3.34
CA ALA A 152 8.83 -4.83 2.01
C ALA A 152 9.44 -3.78 1.05
N ALA A 153 9.00 -2.51 1.16
CA ALA A 153 9.58 -1.37 0.45
C ALA A 153 11.05 -1.16 0.83
N ALA A 154 11.36 -1.21 2.13
CA ALA A 154 12.72 -1.09 2.61
C ALA A 154 13.60 -2.25 2.12
N ALA A 155 13.10 -3.49 2.19
CA ALA A 155 13.82 -4.67 1.74
C ALA A 155 14.15 -4.59 0.23
N GLN A 156 13.19 -4.20 -0.61
CA GLN A 156 13.42 -4.13 -2.05
C GLN A 156 14.37 -2.98 -2.45
N ALA A 157 14.20 -1.81 -1.84
CA ALA A 157 15.03 -0.65 -2.16
C ALA A 157 16.46 -0.92 -1.71
N SER A 158 16.63 -1.51 -0.53
CA SER A 158 17.94 -1.95 -0.04
C SER A 158 18.56 -2.98 -0.97
N LEU A 159 17.81 -3.99 -1.43
CA LEU A 159 18.32 -4.97 -2.37
C LEU A 159 18.75 -4.33 -3.69
N ALA A 160 17.92 -3.44 -4.25
CA ALA A 160 18.24 -2.72 -5.48
C ALA A 160 19.52 -1.88 -5.33
N CYS A 161 19.68 -1.18 -4.20
CA CYS A 161 20.91 -0.45 -3.91
C CYS A 161 22.11 -1.40 -3.73
N VAL A 162 21.96 -2.53 -3.02
CA VAL A 162 23.04 -3.52 -2.86
C VAL A 162 23.50 -4.04 -4.22
N VAL A 163 22.56 -4.38 -5.11
CA VAL A 163 22.88 -4.83 -6.48
C VAL A 163 23.61 -3.72 -7.24
N ALA A 164 23.13 -2.47 -7.19
CA ALA A 164 23.77 -1.36 -7.85
C ALA A 164 25.23 -1.14 -7.37
N PHE A 165 25.43 -0.96 -6.06
CA PHE A 165 26.74 -0.61 -5.48
C PHE A 165 27.73 -1.78 -5.51
N TRP A 166 27.32 -2.99 -5.11
CA TRP A 166 28.25 -4.11 -4.92
C TRP A 166 28.37 -5.04 -6.12
N LEU A 167 27.34 -5.15 -6.98
CA LEU A 167 27.39 -6.07 -8.12
C LEU A 167 27.73 -5.34 -9.43
N LEU A 168 27.30 -4.09 -9.58
CA LEU A 168 27.39 -3.34 -10.84
C LEU A 168 28.38 -2.17 -10.77
N GLY A 169 29.08 -2.00 -9.65
CA GLY A 169 30.10 -0.96 -9.49
C GLY A 169 29.55 0.46 -9.54
N PHE A 170 28.31 0.68 -9.09
CA PHE A 170 27.74 2.02 -8.99
C PHE A 170 28.51 2.86 -7.96
N GLU A 171 28.95 4.05 -8.36
CA GLU A 171 29.70 4.97 -7.52
C GLU A 171 28.94 6.29 -7.33
N THR A 172 29.03 6.84 -6.12
CA THR A 172 28.47 8.15 -5.74
C THR A 172 29.52 8.99 -5.04
N ALA A 173 29.51 10.31 -5.26
CA ALA A 173 30.42 11.21 -4.55
C ALA A 173 30.12 11.26 -3.05
N GLY A 174 28.84 11.22 -2.68
CA GLY A 174 28.37 11.22 -1.30
C GLY A 174 28.27 9.84 -0.66
N ASN A 175 27.86 9.84 0.60
CA ASN A 175 27.70 8.62 1.40
C ASN A 175 26.62 7.68 0.81
N PRO A 176 26.96 6.43 0.43
CA PRO A 176 26.00 5.45 -0.09
C PRO A 176 24.78 5.23 0.81
N MET A 177 24.93 5.35 2.14
CA MET A 177 23.82 5.16 3.07
C MET A 177 22.70 6.19 2.88
N LEU A 178 23.01 7.40 2.40
CA LEU A 178 22.00 8.40 2.08
C LEU A 178 21.19 7.99 0.85
N VAL A 179 21.81 7.37 -0.14
CA VAL A 179 21.11 6.83 -1.31
C VAL A 179 20.15 5.73 -0.89
N PHE A 180 20.59 4.81 -0.02
CA PHE A 180 19.71 3.79 0.57
C PHE A 180 18.53 4.43 1.31
N ALA A 181 18.79 5.42 2.18
CA ALA A 181 17.74 6.10 2.93
C ALA A 181 16.72 6.77 2.00
N ILE A 182 17.16 7.53 1.00
CA ILE A 182 16.27 8.21 0.06
C ILE A 182 15.46 7.19 -0.76
N ALA A 183 16.10 6.14 -1.27
CA ALA A 183 15.42 5.09 -2.04
C ALA A 183 14.34 4.37 -1.20
N ILE A 184 14.65 4.05 0.06
CA ILE A 184 13.69 3.44 1.00
C ILE A 184 12.53 4.39 1.28
N ILE A 185 12.80 5.66 1.63
CA ILE A 185 11.78 6.66 1.91
C ILE A 185 10.87 6.85 0.69
N ASN A 186 11.45 6.89 -0.52
CA ASN A 186 10.68 7.05 -1.76
C ASN A 186 9.85 5.80 -2.10
N ALA A 187 10.36 4.60 -1.79
CA ALA A 187 9.57 3.37 -1.90
C ALA A 187 8.39 3.36 -0.90
N VAL A 188 8.59 3.84 0.33
CA VAL A 188 7.54 4.00 1.35
C VAL A 188 6.52 5.05 0.94
N LEU A 189 6.93 6.13 0.27
CA LEU A 189 6.01 7.05 -0.38
C LEU A 189 5.14 6.33 -1.42
N GLY A 190 5.74 5.45 -2.23
CA GLY A 190 5.03 4.56 -3.15
C GLY A 190 3.96 3.73 -2.43
N VAL A 191 4.28 3.16 -1.26
CA VAL A 191 3.30 2.47 -0.40
C VAL A 191 2.15 3.39 0.00
N GLY A 192 2.44 4.59 0.49
CA GLY A 192 1.41 5.56 0.91
C GLY A 192 0.47 5.94 -0.24
N LEU A 193 1.02 6.27 -1.41
CA LEU A 193 0.26 6.58 -2.61
C LEU A 193 -0.55 5.38 -3.09
N GLY A 194 0.02 4.17 -3.06
CA GLY A 194 -0.66 2.94 -3.44
C GLY A 194 -1.83 2.62 -2.51
N LEU A 195 -1.66 2.76 -1.19
CA LEU A 195 -2.75 2.63 -0.23
C LEU A 195 -3.85 3.67 -0.48
N LEU A 196 -3.47 4.93 -0.73
CA LEU A 196 -4.43 6.00 -1.01
C LEU A 196 -5.25 5.70 -2.27
N CYS A 197 -4.60 5.32 -3.37
CA CYS A 197 -5.28 4.96 -4.62
C CYS A 197 -6.15 3.71 -4.47
N SER A 198 -5.71 2.74 -3.67
CA SER A 198 -6.49 1.52 -3.40
C SER A 198 -7.87 1.84 -2.85
N ALA A 199 -8.06 2.95 -2.12
CA ALA A 199 -9.35 3.35 -1.56
C ALA A 199 -10.41 3.63 -2.65
N PHE A 200 -9.97 4.15 -3.80
CA PHE A 200 -10.83 4.56 -4.92
C PHE A 200 -10.98 3.47 -5.98
N ALA A 201 -10.08 2.50 -6.03
CA ALA A 201 -10.17 1.37 -6.93
C ALA A 201 -11.36 0.45 -6.59
N ARG A 202 -12.02 -0.07 -7.62
CA ARG A 202 -13.08 -1.09 -7.54
C ARG A 202 -12.61 -2.44 -8.05
N THR A 203 -11.58 -2.47 -8.89
CA THR A 203 -10.97 -3.70 -9.43
C THR A 203 -9.45 -3.58 -9.43
N GLU A 204 -8.74 -4.71 -9.48
CA GLU A 204 -7.29 -4.73 -9.64
C GLU A 204 -6.85 -4.03 -10.93
N PHE A 205 -7.62 -4.19 -12.00
CA PHE A 205 -7.36 -3.50 -13.26
C PHE A 205 -7.47 -1.97 -13.13
N GLN A 206 -8.46 -1.47 -12.37
CA GLN A 206 -8.56 -0.04 -12.10
C GLN A 206 -7.40 0.47 -11.24
N ALA A 207 -6.88 -0.33 -10.31
CA ALA A 207 -5.66 -0.01 -9.56
C ALA A 207 -4.46 0.20 -10.50
N VAL A 208 -4.30 -0.67 -11.51
CA VAL A 208 -3.27 -0.50 -12.56
C VAL A 208 -3.50 0.79 -13.36
N GLN A 209 -4.75 1.13 -13.69
CA GLN A 209 -5.08 2.35 -14.43
C GLN A 209 -4.82 3.65 -13.64
N PHE A 210 -4.75 3.61 -12.31
CA PHE A 210 -4.31 4.77 -11.53
C PHE A 210 -2.81 5.05 -11.67
N MET A 211 -2.00 4.05 -12.05
CA MET A 211 -0.56 4.22 -12.24
C MET A 211 -0.24 5.34 -13.23
N PRO A 212 -0.74 5.36 -14.48
CA PRO A 212 -0.44 6.46 -15.38
C PRO A 212 -0.94 7.81 -14.86
N VAL A 213 -2.04 7.86 -14.11
CA VAL A 213 -2.57 9.13 -13.58
C VAL A 213 -1.68 9.71 -12.48
N VAL A 214 -1.11 8.87 -11.62
CA VAL A 214 -0.32 9.31 -10.46
C VAL A 214 1.18 9.31 -10.72
N ILE A 215 1.69 8.30 -11.41
CA ILE A 215 3.12 8.09 -11.63
C ILE A 215 3.63 8.89 -12.82
N VAL A 216 2.96 8.87 -13.97
CA VAL A 216 3.50 9.51 -15.20
C VAL A 216 3.72 11.01 -15.03
N PRO A 217 2.80 11.81 -14.44
CA PRO A 217 3.07 13.22 -14.18
C PRO A 217 4.31 13.44 -13.30
N GLN A 218 4.51 12.57 -12.31
CA GLN A 218 5.70 12.62 -11.46
C GLN A 218 6.97 12.35 -12.28
N LEU A 219 6.98 11.36 -13.17
CA LEU A 219 8.16 11.05 -14.00
C LEU A 219 8.50 12.13 -15.01
N LEU A 220 7.47 12.76 -15.59
CA LEU A 220 7.66 13.83 -16.57
C LEU A 220 8.16 15.12 -15.91
N LEU A 221 7.67 15.43 -14.70
CA LEU A 221 7.89 16.73 -14.05
C LEU A 221 8.93 16.71 -12.93
N CYS A 222 9.47 15.55 -12.54
CA CYS A 222 10.48 15.46 -11.48
C CYS A 222 11.88 15.94 -11.89
N GLY A 223 12.10 16.24 -13.17
CA GLY A 223 13.38 16.77 -13.65
C GLY A 223 14.25 15.77 -14.42
N ILE A 224 13.73 14.58 -14.77
CA ILE A 224 14.45 13.55 -15.54
C ILE A 224 14.68 14.00 -16.99
N ILE A 225 13.62 14.47 -17.65
CA ILE A 225 13.65 14.85 -19.08
C ILE A 225 14.09 16.31 -19.24
N VAL A 226 13.45 17.20 -18.50
CA VAL A 226 13.72 18.64 -18.51
C VAL A 226 14.01 19.09 -17.08
N PRO A 227 15.16 19.73 -16.79
CA PRO A 227 15.44 20.30 -15.48
C PRO A 227 14.29 21.20 -14.99
N ARG A 228 13.96 21.12 -13.69
CA ARG A 228 12.79 21.79 -13.10
C ARG A 228 12.85 23.32 -13.24
N ASP A 229 14.04 23.90 -13.22
CA ASP A 229 14.25 25.34 -13.33
C ASP A 229 14.03 25.88 -14.74
N LEU A 230 13.95 24.99 -15.73
CA LEU A 230 13.66 25.32 -17.13
C LEU A 230 12.18 25.11 -17.49
N LEU A 231 11.37 24.60 -16.56
CA LEU A 231 9.95 24.44 -16.79
C LEU A 231 9.25 25.82 -16.76
N PRO A 232 8.24 26.04 -17.61
CA PRO A 232 7.32 27.17 -17.45
C PRO A 232 6.76 27.23 -16.03
N GLU A 233 6.54 28.44 -15.49
CA GLU A 233 6.13 28.65 -14.09
C GLU A 233 4.94 27.75 -13.68
N TRP A 234 3.91 27.63 -14.52
CA TRP A 234 2.74 26.81 -14.23
C TRP A 234 3.05 25.30 -14.10
N LEU A 235 4.01 24.78 -14.88
CA LEU A 235 4.48 23.39 -14.76
C LEU A 235 5.37 23.23 -13.53
N GLN A 236 6.14 24.26 -13.16
CA GLN A 236 6.95 24.25 -11.96
C GLN A 236 6.07 24.16 -10.69
N TRP A 237 4.93 24.85 -10.65
CA TRP A 237 3.94 24.71 -9.57
C TRP A 237 3.43 23.27 -9.44
N ILE A 238 3.13 22.60 -10.56
CA ILE A 238 2.71 21.20 -10.55
C ILE A 238 3.86 20.29 -10.10
N SER A 239 5.07 20.51 -10.61
CA SER A 239 6.28 19.78 -10.22
C SER A 239 6.55 19.88 -8.71
N ASN A 240 6.29 21.05 -8.11
CA ASN A 240 6.42 21.28 -6.66
C ASN A 240 5.41 20.50 -5.82
N ALA A 241 4.29 20.07 -6.41
CA ALA A 241 3.32 19.18 -5.75
C ALA A 241 3.69 17.70 -5.90
N MET A 242 4.66 17.37 -6.76
CA MET A 242 5.08 15.98 -7.02
C MET A 242 6.20 15.58 -6.06
N PRO A 243 5.99 14.60 -5.17
CA PRO A 243 7.00 14.22 -4.19
C PRO A 243 8.25 13.57 -4.80
N ALA A 244 8.09 12.86 -5.93
CA ALA A 244 9.22 12.28 -6.66
C ALA A 244 10.24 13.33 -7.14
N SER A 245 9.81 14.59 -7.35
CA SER A 245 10.69 15.70 -7.72
C SER A 245 11.74 15.99 -6.65
N TYR A 246 11.36 15.93 -5.38
CA TYR A 246 12.25 16.18 -4.26
C TYR A 246 13.15 14.96 -3.98
N ALA A 247 12.63 13.74 -4.15
CA ALA A 247 13.43 12.53 -4.01
C ALA A 247 14.55 12.47 -5.05
N LEU A 248 14.26 12.82 -6.31
CA LEU A 248 15.26 12.85 -7.36
C LEU A 248 16.31 13.95 -7.14
N GLU A 249 15.88 15.14 -6.71
CA GLU A 249 16.82 16.22 -6.39
C GLU A 249 17.73 15.84 -5.22
N ALA A 250 17.19 15.26 -4.15
CA ALA A 250 18.00 14.74 -3.04
C ALA A 250 19.02 13.69 -3.49
N LEU A 251 18.61 12.75 -4.36
CA LEU A 251 19.54 11.76 -4.92
C LEU A 251 20.64 12.42 -5.76
N ARG A 252 20.31 13.39 -6.61
CA ARG A 252 21.30 14.14 -7.42
C ARG A 252 22.30 14.88 -6.56
N GLN A 253 21.82 15.53 -5.51
CA GLN A 253 22.65 16.24 -4.54
C GLN A 253 23.64 15.29 -3.85
N VAL A 254 23.17 14.12 -3.38
CA VAL A 254 24.03 13.10 -2.77
C VAL A 254 24.96 12.42 -3.78
N GLY A 255 24.52 12.27 -5.03
CA GLY A 255 25.34 11.70 -6.10
C GLY A 255 26.50 12.61 -6.50
N ALA A 256 26.31 13.92 -6.43
CA ALA A 256 27.28 14.93 -6.89
C ALA A 256 28.15 15.53 -5.77
N ASN A 257 27.70 15.52 -4.51
CA ASN A 257 28.41 16.15 -3.39
C ASN A 257 28.79 15.12 -2.32
N THR A 258 29.98 15.29 -1.72
CA THR A 258 30.49 14.39 -0.68
C THR A 258 29.72 14.52 0.65
N ASP A 259 29.38 15.76 1.01
CA ASP A 259 28.67 16.07 2.25
C ASP A 259 27.15 16.20 2.03
N LEU A 260 26.39 15.99 3.10
CA LEU A 260 24.95 16.22 3.09
C LEU A 260 24.67 17.71 2.92
N THR A 261 24.19 18.09 1.74
CA THR A 261 23.81 19.47 1.45
C THR A 261 22.50 19.85 2.15
N GLY A 262 22.34 21.13 2.49
CA GLY A 262 21.08 21.64 3.08
C GLY A 262 19.87 21.43 2.16
N THR A 263 20.08 21.43 0.85
CA THR A 263 19.06 21.12 -0.16
C THR A 263 18.64 19.65 -0.08
N ALA A 264 19.60 18.71 -0.03
CA ALA A 264 19.30 17.28 0.14
C ALA A 264 18.53 17.01 1.44
N ALA A 265 18.97 17.60 2.56
CA ALA A 265 18.29 17.43 3.85
C ALA A 265 16.84 17.96 3.84
N ARG A 266 16.63 19.14 3.24
CA ARG A 266 15.29 19.72 3.06
C ARG A 266 14.41 18.81 2.23
N ASP A 267 14.92 18.35 1.09
CA ASP A 267 14.14 17.57 0.13
C ASP A 267 13.82 16.18 0.68
N ILE A 268 14.73 15.55 1.42
CA ILE A 268 14.45 14.33 2.22
C ILE A 268 13.30 14.59 3.19
N GLY A 269 13.35 15.69 3.95
CA GLY A 269 12.29 16.06 4.90
C GLY A 269 10.93 16.23 4.21
N ILE A 270 10.91 16.85 3.03
CA ILE A 270 9.70 17.03 2.22
C ILE A 270 9.15 15.67 1.77
N VAL A 271 9.99 14.76 1.26
CA VAL A 271 9.53 13.42 0.83
C VAL A 271 8.98 12.62 2.01
N VAL A 272 9.62 12.68 3.18
CA VAL A 272 9.11 12.05 4.41
C VAL A 272 7.74 12.62 4.77
N ALA A 273 7.57 13.96 4.72
CA ALA A 273 6.28 14.60 4.99
C ALA A 273 5.20 14.11 4.01
N PHE A 274 5.50 14.03 2.71
CA PHE A 274 4.57 13.48 1.72
C PHE A 274 4.23 12.02 1.97
N ALA A 275 5.19 11.18 2.35
CA ALA A 275 4.95 9.78 2.66
C ALA A 275 3.98 9.63 3.85
N VAL A 276 4.22 10.39 4.93
CA VAL A 276 3.34 10.42 6.11
C VAL A 276 1.95 10.93 5.74
N VAL A 277 1.86 12.04 5.01
CA VAL A 277 0.58 12.61 4.57
C VAL A 277 -0.19 11.61 3.70
N ALA A 278 0.47 10.96 2.74
CA ALA A 278 -0.18 9.95 1.88
C ALA A 278 -0.72 8.78 2.70
N MET A 279 0.03 8.28 3.68
CA MET A 279 -0.43 7.23 4.59
C MET A 279 -1.61 7.68 5.47
N CYS A 280 -1.55 8.89 6.02
CA CYS A 280 -2.64 9.45 6.83
C CYS A 280 -3.90 9.66 5.99
N LEU A 281 -3.77 10.17 4.76
CA LEU A 281 -4.89 10.34 3.83
C LEU A 281 -5.49 8.99 3.45
N ALA A 282 -4.65 7.98 3.16
CA ALA A 282 -5.14 6.62 2.91
C ALA A 282 -5.96 6.07 4.10
N ALA A 283 -5.50 6.32 5.33
CA ALA A 283 -6.23 5.96 6.55
C ALA A 283 -7.56 6.71 6.70
N ALA A 284 -7.64 7.95 6.23
CA ALA A 284 -8.85 8.75 6.29
C ALA A 284 -9.88 8.42 5.19
N THR A 285 -9.42 8.05 3.98
CA THR A 285 -10.31 7.85 2.82
C THR A 285 -11.02 6.50 2.82
N LEU A 286 -10.55 5.49 3.56
CA LEU A 286 -11.23 4.20 3.62
C LEU A 286 -12.64 4.33 4.25
N PRO A 287 -13.72 4.02 3.49
CA PRO A 287 -15.08 4.31 3.94
C PRO A 287 -15.46 3.51 5.20
N ARG A 288 -16.21 4.18 6.10
CA ARG A 288 -16.65 3.63 7.40
C ARG A 288 -17.81 2.63 7.32
N ARG A 289 -18.36 2.37 6.14
CA ARG A 289 -19.48 1.44 5.92
C ARG A 289 -19.32 0.74 4.56
N THR A 290 -19.46 -0.58 4.53
CA THR A 290 -19.97 -1.28 3.35
C THR A 290 -21.49 -1.39 3.51
N PRO A 291 -22.27 -1.18 2.43
CA PRO A 291 -23.74 -1.30 2.45
C PRO A 291 -24.20 -2.75 2.74
#